data_AF-A0A3A4PKJ9-F1
#
_entry.id   AF-A0A3A4PKJ9-F1
#
_cell.length_a   1.000
_cell.length_b   1.000
_cell.length_c   1.000
_cell.angle_alpha   90.00
_cell.angle_beta   90.00
_cell.angle_gamma   90.00
#
_symmetry.space_group_name_H-M   'P 1'
#
loop_
_entity.id
_entity.type
_entity.pdbx_description
1 polymer ?
#
loop_
_entity_poly.entity_id
_entity_poly.type
_entity_poly.pdbx_seq_one_letter_code
_entity_poly.pdbx_strand_id
1 'polypeptide(L)'
;MAEASSSPDIAARADSIADLPDDELLRFGRELGLELAQDTPRGQRLRLIRQRQELIRGLDRDALLDIVMWVRWPVRREASNDELARIIIRSTHDEYETLTCRGLDALARLRGVEPGAGESREALTARIRRAEGLGARFRRLRRSVIGSLLSRVLEPAQDSMPRASASGEYHFLPDEERGDAVRRRIENEGVVGGIARTLRGVADDYVREKLDEIERRIDAKLDQIDERMQEWRDRELANRIRLMRITLVTAVIVAVISLGYHYVQSRAVPNPTQERSVHAAQSE
;
A
#
# COMPACT_ATOMS: atom_id res chain seq x y z
N MET A 1 16.42 37.87 -2.94
CA MET A 1 15.22 37.20 -3.51
C MET A 1 15.72 35.99 -4.27
N ALA A 2 15.67 34.81 -3.64
CA ALA A 2 16.08 33.56 -4.27
C ALA A 2 14.86 32.95 -4.95
N GLU A 3 14.90 32.81 -6.28
CA GLU A 3 13.91 32.04 -7.02
C GLU A 3 13.97 30.59 -6.55
N ALA A 4 12.86 30.11 -5.98
CA ALA A 4 12.71 28.72 -5.59
C ALA A 4 12.83 27.85 -6.85
N SER A 5 13.95 27.14 -6.97
CA SER A 5 14.16 26.08 -7.95
C SER A 5 13.17 24.95 -7.71
N SER A 6 11.97 25.11 -8.24
CA SER A 6 10.94 24.09 -8.31
C SER A 6 11.51 22.92 -9.12
N SER A 7 11.75 21.80 -8.45
CA SER A 7 12.29 20.59 -9.07
C SER A 7 11.42 20.19 -10.29
N PRO A 8 11.95 20.16 -11.52
CA PRO A 8 11.17 20.07 -12.77
C PRO A 8 10.35 18.79 -12.87
N ASP A 9 10.72 17.75 -12.12
CA ASP A 9 10.06 16.45 -12.09
C ASP A 9 8.67 16.47 -11.41
N ILE A 10 8.36 17.49 -10.59
CA ILE A 10 7.05 17.62 -9.92
C ILE A 10 6.07 18.45 -10.76
N ALA A 11 6.54 19.51 -11.43
CA ALA A 11 5.72 20.32 -12.34
C ALA A 11 5.27 19.49 -13.55
N ALA A 12 6.17 18.70 -14.14
CA ALA A 12 5.83 17.74 -15.20
C ALA A 12 4.80 16.69 -14.74
N ARG A 13 4.82 16.31 -13.46
CA ARG A 13 3.82 15.39 -12.88
C ARG A 13 2.46 16.04 -12.65
N ALA A 14 2.38 17.35 -12.43
CA ALA A 14 1.11 18.03 -12.13
C ALA A 14 0.14 18.00 -13.32
N ASP A 15 0.65 18.19 -14.54
CA ASP A 15 -0.12 18.00 -15.77
C ASP A 15 -0.47 16.52 -15.98
N SER A 16 0.40 15.60 -15.53
CA SER A 16 0.17 14.15 -15.59
C SER A 16 -0.89 13.62 -14.60
N ILE A 17 -1.28 14.35 -13.54
CA ILE A 17 -2.22 13.81 -12.54
C ILE A 17 -3.59 13.52 -13.16
N ALA A 18 -4.04 14.37 -14.09
CA ALA A 18 -5.34 14.20 -14.73
C ALA A 18 -5.42 12.92 -15.58
N ASP A 19 -4.28 12.43 -16.06
CA ASP A 19 -4.16 11.26 -16.92
C ASP A 19 -3.90 9.96 -16.15
N LEU A 20 -3.58 10.05 -14.85
CA LEU A 20 -3.32 8.88 -14.02
C LEU A 20 -4.54 7.93 -13.99
N PRO A 21 -4.34 6.61 -14.10
CA PRO A 21 -5.38 5.63 -13.83
C PRO A 21 -6.03 5.81 -12.45
N ASP A 22 -7.28 5.36 -12.29
CA ASP A 22 -8.06 5.58 -11.09
C ASP A 22 -7.44 4.97 -9.82
N ASP A 23 -6.80 3.82 -9.94
CA ASP A 23 -6.07 3.14 -8.88
C ASP A 23 -4.79 3.91 -8.48
N GLU A 24 -4.10 4.50 -9.46
CA GLU A 24 -2.94 5.36 -9.22
C GLU A 24 -3.34 6.68 -8.53
N LEU A 25 -4.49 7.26 -8.89
CA LEU A 25 -5.05 8.42 -8.19
C LEU A 25 -5.37 8.09 -6.72
N LEU A 26 -5.93 6.92 -6.45
CA LEU A 26 -6.17 6.45 -5.08
C LEU A 26 -4.87 6.21 -4.32
N ARG A 27 -3.85 5.64 -4.97
CA ARG A 27 -2.51 5.48 -4.39
C ARG A 27 -1.90 6.84 -4.05
N PHE A 28 -1.93 7.77 -5.00
CA PHE A 28 -1.37 9.11 -4.86
C PHE A 28 -2.09 9.92 -3.76
N GLY A 29 -3.42 9.90 -3.72
CA GLY A 29 -4.18 10.53 -2.64
C GLY A 29 -3.79 10.00 -1.26
N ARG A 30 -3.61 8.67 -1.13
CA ARG A 30 -3.16 8.04 0.13
C ARG A 30 -1.75 8.47 0.53
N GLU A 31 -0.84 8.67 -0.42
CA GLU A 31 0.50 9.21 -0.13
C GLU A 31 0.45 10.64 0.41
N LEU A 32 -0.54 11.43 -0.03
CA LEU A 32 -0.79 12.80 0.46
C LEU A 32 -1.63 12.83 1.76
N GLY A 33 -1.92 11.66 2.33
CA GLY A 33 -2.68 11.52 3.57
C GLY A 33 -4.18 11.74 3.39
N LEU A 34 -4.69 11.68 2.16
CA LEU A 34 -6.12 11.71 1.87
C LEU A 34 -6.72 10.31 1.97
N GLU A 35 -7.91 10.23 2.57
CA GLU A 35 -8.74 9.04 2.56
C GLU A 35 -9.80 9.20 1.46
N LEU A 36 -9.50 8.66 0.28
CA LEU A 36 -10.41 8.66 -0.87
C LEU A 36 -11.14 7.32 -0.93
N ALA A 37 -12.47 7.34 -0.91
CA ALA A 37 -13.27 6.14 -1.08
C ALA A 37 -13.23 5.68 -2.55
N GLN A 38 -13.34 4.36 -2.78
CA GLN A 38 -13.23 3.79 -4.14
C GLN A 38 -14.40 4.22 -5.04
N ASP A 39 -15.56 4.49 -4.45
CA ASP A 39 -16.78 4.99 -5.09
C ASP A 39 -16.75 6.51 -5.33
N THR A 40 -15.75 7.23 -4.84
CA THR A 40 -15.66 8.68 -5.03
C THR A 40 -15.46 9.00 -6.52
N PRO A 41 -16.33 9.85 -7.13
CA PRO A 41 -16.18 10.24 -8.52
C PRO A 41 -14.78 10.77 -8.83
N ARG A 42 -14.21 10.39 -9.99
CA ARG A 42 -12.83 10.75 -10.39
C ARG A 42 -12.57 12.27 -10.30
N GLY A 43 -13.51 13.08 -10.77
CA GLY A 43 -13.41 14.54 -10.68
C GLY A 43 -13.31 15.08 -9.25
N GLN A 44 -14.04 14.48 -8.30
CA GLN A 44 -13.96 14.83 -6.89
C GLN A 44 -12.62 14.40 -6.27
N ARG A 45 -12.11 13.21 -6.61
CA ARG A 45 -10.77 12.75 -6.19
C ARG A 45 -9.68 13.72 -6.66
N LEU A 46 -9.70 14.10 -7.93
CA LEU A 46 -8.75 15.08 -8.50
C LEU A 46 -8.84 16.43 -7.78
N ARG A 47 -10.06 16.93 -7.51
CA ARG A 47 -10.25 18.19 -6.78
C ARG A 47 -9.64 18.13 -5.38
N LEU A 48 -9.89 17.06 -4.63
CA LEU A 48 -9.35 16.87 -3.28
C LEU A 48 -7.83 16.75 -3.29
N ILE A 49 -7.26 16.01 -4.25
CA ILE A 49 -5.80 15.90 -4.43
C ILE A 49 -5.18 17.27 -4.70
N ARG A 50 -5.74 18.05 -5.63
CA ARG A 50 -5.24 19.40 -5.96
C ARG A 50 -5.33 20.34 -4.78
N GLN A 51 -6.48 20.38 -4.09
CA GLN A 51 -6.66 21.17 -2.88
C GLN A 51 -5.62 20.81 -1.82
N ARG A 52 -5.31 19.52 -1.69
CA ARG A 52 -4.30 19.05 -0.75
C ARG A 52 -2.88 19.45 -1.14
N GLN A 53 -2.53 19.38 -2.42
CA GLN A 53 -1.24 19.84 -2.93
C GLN A 53 -1.08 21.34 -2.73
N GLU A 54 -2.11 22.13 -2.99
CA GLU A 54 -2.11 23.57 -2.75
C GLU A 54 -1.89 23.90 -1.28
N LEU A 55 -2.57 23.18 -0.37
CA LEU A 55 -2.31 23.28 1.07
C LEU A 55 -0.84 22.99 1.39
N ILE A 56 -0.29 21.87 0.91
CA ILE A 56 1.11 21.48 1.18
C ILE A 56 2.10 22.53 0.64
N ARG A 57 1.84 23.07 -0.55
CA ARG A 57 2.66 24.14 -1.14
C ARG A 57 2.59 25.44 -0.34
N GLY A 58 1.44 25.73 0.28
CA GLY A 58 1.25 26.90 1.13
C GLY A 58 1.80 26.76 2.56
N LEU A 59 2.29 25.59 2.97
CA LEU A 59 2.92 25.42 4.27
C LEU A 59 4.34 25.98 4.30
N ASP A 60 4.70 26.59 5.44
CA ASP A 60 6.06 27.04 5.70
C ASP A 60 7.01 25.83 5.73
N ARG A 61 8.08 25.92 4.93
CA ARG A 61 9.08 24.87 4.78
C ARG A 61 9.84 24.63 6.08
N ASP A 62 10.15 25.67 6.84
CA ASP A 62 10.89 25.52 8.10
C ASP A 62 10.05 24.81 9.15
N ALA A 63 8.73 25.08 9.17
CA ALA A 63 7.80 24.34 10.01
C ALA A 63 7.72 22.84 9.62
N LEU A 64 7.78 22.51 8.33
CA LEU A 64 7.85 21.11 7.88
C LEU A 64 9.17 20.43 8.29
N LEU A 65 10.30 21.14 8.19
CA LEU A 65 11.59 20.62 8.63
C LEU A 65 11.65 20.37 10.14
N ASP A 66 11.06 21.26 10.94
CA ASP A 66 10.93 21.05 12.40
C ASP A 66 10.20 19.73 12.71
N ILE A 67 9.12 19.45 11.98
CA ILE A 67 8.40 18.18 12.13
C ILE A 67 9.31 17.02 11.72
N VAL A 68 9.99 17.08 10.57
CA VAL A 68 10.86 15.98 10.11
C VAL A 68 12.02 15.71 11.09
N MET A 69 12.64 16.75 11.63
CA MET A 69 13.66 16.62 12.68
C MET A 69 13.07 16.02 13.96
N TRP A 70 11.86 16.43 14.35
CA TRP A 70 11.14 15.87 15.49
C TRP A 70 10.87 14.36 15.32
N VAL A 71 10.49 13.90 14.12
CA VAL A 71 10.34 12.47 13.80
C VAL A 71 11.71 11.76 13.61
N ARG A 72 12.81 12.52 13.55
CA ARG A 72 14.18 12.02 13.32
C ARG A 72 14.33 11.23 12.01
N TRP A 73 13.64 11.66 10.95
CA TRP A 73 13.79 11.07 9.63
C TRP A 73 14.85 11.80 8.81
N PRO A 74 15.85 11.10 8.25
CA PRO A 74 16.84 11.74 7.40
C PRO A 74 16.17 12.26 6.13
N VAL A 75 16.40 13.53 5.82
CA VAL A 75 15.90 14.18 4.60
C VAL A 75 16.99 15.00 3.94
N ARG A 76 16.94 15.10 2.61
CA ARG A 76 17.83 15.95 1.83
C ARG A 76 17.56 17.42 2.13
N ARG A 77 18.61 18.24 2.11
CA ARG A 77 18.49 19.67 2.39
C ARG A 77 17.62 20.40 1.36
N GLU A 78 17.52 19.87 0.16
CA GLU A 78 16.74 20.40 -0.96
C GLU A 78 15.36 19.76 -1.12
N ALA A 79 14.94 18.92 -0.16
CA ALA A 79 13.63 18.26 -0.25
C ALA A 79 12.49 19.27 -0.38
N SER A 80 11.57 18.94 -1.27
CA SER A 80 10.37 19.73 -1.55
C SER A 80 9.34 19.60 -0.43
N ASN A 81 8.41 20.56 -0.31
CA ASN A 81 7.32 20.48 0.67
C ASN A 81 6.48 19.20 0.50
N ASP A 82 6.28 18.74 -0.74
CA ASP A 82 5.57 17.50 -1.04
C ASP A 82 6.29 16.27 -0.48
N GLU A 83 7.63 16.23 -0.62
CA GLU A 83 8.45 15.14 -0.08
C GLU A 83 8.44 15.13 1.46
N LEU A 84 8.64 16.31 2.07
CA LEU A 84 8.57 16.48 3.52
C LEU A 84 7.20 16.06 4.05
N ALA A 85 6.11 16.50 3.42
CA ALA A 85 4.75 16.14 3.82
C ALA A 85 4.52 14.62 3.74
N ARG A 86 4.99 13.93 2.69
CA ARG A 86 4.88 12.46 2.58
C ARG A 86 5.61 11.74 3.71
N ILE A 87 6.81 12.20 4.09
CA ILE A 87 7.57 11.66 5.22
C ILE A 87 6.76 11.84 6.52
N ILE A 88 6.26 13.06 6.76
CA ILE A 88 5.47 13.38 7.95
C ILE A 88 4.19 12.54 8.03
N ILE A 89 3.46 12.38 6.92
CA ILE A 89 2.22 11.62 6.88
C ILE A 89 2.44 10.13 7.22
N ARG A 90 3.56 9.56 6.77
CA ARG A 90 3.95 8.17 7.06
C ARG A 90 4.35 7.97 8.52
N SER A 91 4.81 9.02 9.19
CA SER A 91 5.21 8.94 10.58
C SER A 91 4.01 8.73 11.53
N THR A 92 4.26 7.93 12.57
CA THR A 92 3.35 7.72 13.70
C THR A 92 4.16 8.06 14.95
N HIS A 93 4.02 9.29 15.44
CA HIS A 93 4.65 9.77 16.66
C HIS A 93 3.58 10.46 17.50
N ASP A 94 3.50 10.11 18.78
CA ASP A 94 2.38 10.49 19.66
C ASP A 94 2.78 11.58 20.69
N GLU A 95 4.07 11.95 20.71
CA GLU A 95 4.70 12.86 21.68
C GLU A 95 4.92 14.25 21.08
N TYR A 96 3.87 15.08 21.08
CA TYR A 96 3.92 16.43 20.50
C TYR A 96 4.65 17.47 21.36
N GLU A 97 5.03 17.14 22.60
CA GLU A 97 5.52 18.10 23.60
C GLU A 97 6.80 18.84 23.19
N THR A 98 7.65 18.19 22.38
CA THR A 98 8.93 18.75 21.91
C THR A 98 8.83 19.47 20.58
N LEU A 99 7.68 19.42 19.89
CA LEU A 99 7.49 20.04 18.58
C LEU A 99 7.32 21.56 18.72
N THR A 100 7.93 22.35 17.85
CA THR A 100 7.75 23.82 17.87
C THR A 100 6.28 24.21 17.62
N CYS A 101 5.84 25.38 18.09
CA CYS A 101 4.45 25.84 17.84
C CYS A 101 4.13 25.92 16.35
N ARG A 102 5.07 26.44 15.53
CA ARG A 102 4.92 26.48 14.06
C ARG A 102 4.81 25.08 13.44
N GLY A 103 5.60 24.11 13.93
CA GLY A 103 5.53 22.73 13.48
C GLY A 103 4.20 22.08 13.88
N LEU A 104 3.69 22.39 15.07
CA LEU A 104 2.40 21.89 15.53
C LEU A 104 1.24 22.41 14.68
N ASP A 105 1.26 23.69 14.30
CA ASP A 105 0.26 24.29 13.40
C ASP A 105 0.30 23.68 12.00
N ALA A 106 1.50 23.50 11.43
CA ALA A 106 1.67 22.85 10.14
C ALA A 106 1.21 21.38 10.18
N LEU A 107 1.54 20.66 11.25
CA LEU A 107 1.08 19.29 11.47
C LEU A 107 -0.45 19.23 11.60
N ALA A 108 -1.07 20.16 12.33
CA ALA A 108 -2.52 20.25 12.45
C ALA A 108 -3.18 20.40 11.07
N ARG A 109 -2.69 21.34 10.25
CA ARG A 109 -3.18 21.55 8.88
C ARG A 109 -2.98 20.31 8.00
N LEU A 110 -1.83 19.63 8.10
CA LEU A 110 -1.61 18.34 7.46
C LEU A 110 -2.59 17.27 7.97
N ARG A 111 -3.04 17.30 9.22
CA ARG A 111 -4.06 16.37 9.71
C ARG A 111 -5.50 16.83 9.43
N GLY A 112 -5.70 17.94 8.70
CA GLY A 112 -7.02 18.49 8.39
C GLY A 112 -7.66 19.21 9.57
N VAL A 113 -6.86 19.64 10.54
CA VAL A 113 -7.30 20.40 11.72
C VAL A 113 -6.88 21.85 11.53
N GLU A 114 -7.84 22.77 11.44
CA GLU A 114 -7.55 24.20 11.37
C GLU A 114 -7.18 24.74 12.76
N PRO A 115 -5.97 25.32 12.94
CA PRO A 115 -5.57 25.91 14.21
C PRO A 115 -6.36 27.20 14.47
N GLY A 116 -6.92 27.33 15.68
CA GLY A 116 -7.62 28.56 16.09
C GLY A 116 -6.65 29.68 16.42
N ALA A 117 -7.02 30.93 16.12
CA ALA A 117 -6.21 32.09 16.51
C ALA A 117 -6.13 32.18 18.04
N GLY A 118 -4.93 32.06 18.61
CA GLY A 118 -4.70 32.08 20.06
C GLY A 118 -5.09 30.80 20.79
N GLU A 119 -5.32 29.70 20.06
CA GLU A 119 -5.57 28.40 20.67
C GLU A 119 -4.37 27.95 21.50
N SER A 120 -4.63 27.43 22.71
CA SER A 120 -3.55 26.89 23.54
C SER A 120 -2.95 25.64 22.89
N ARG A 121 -1.64 25.46 23.04
CA ARG A 121 -0.91 24.29 22.54
C ARG A 121 -1.59 22.98 22.95
N GLU A 122 -2.00 22.88 24.22
CA GLU A 122 -2.67 21.69 24.77
C GLU A 122 -4.01 21.41 24.09
N ALA A 123 -4.81 22.45 23.81
CA ALA A 123 -6.09 22.32 23.11
C ALA A 123 -5.88 21.82 21.66
N LEU A 124 -4.89 22.40 20.96
CA LEU A 124 -4.54 21.98 19.60
C LEU A 124 -4.04 20.53 19.58
N THR A 125 -3.14 20.15 20.50
CA THR A 125 -2.68 18.77 20.66
C THR A 125 -3.83 17.80 20.93
N ALA A 126 -4.78 18.17 21.79
CA ALA A 126 -5.95 17.34 22.06
C ALA A 126 -6.86 17.16 20.83
N ARG A 127 -6.97 18.18 19.96
CA ARG A 127 -7.71 18.08 18.69
C ARG A 127 -6.99 17.21 17.67
N ILE A 128 -5.68 17.36 17.52
CA ILE A 128 -4.86 16.50 16.65
C ILE A 128 -5.00 15.04 17.07
N ARG A 129 -4.85 14.74 18.38
CA ARG A 129 -5.04 13.38 18.92
C ARG A 129 -6.44 12.81 18.64
N ARG A 130 -7.48 13.64 18.75
CA ARG A 130 -8.85 13.24 18.39
C ARG A 130 -9.00 12.92 16.90
N ALA A 131 -8.42 13.75 16.02
CA ALA A 131 -8.44 13.51 14.58
C ALA A 131 -7.66 12.25 14.20
N GLU A 132 -6.51 12.01 14.83
CA GLU A 132 -5.71 10.80 14.61
C GLU A 132 -6.40 9.53 15.14
N GLY A 133 -7.12 9.61 16.26
CA GLY A 133 -7.88 8.49 16.82
C GLY A 133 -8.92 7.93 15.86
N LEU A 134 -9.53 8.78 15.04
CA LEU A 134 -10.47 8.38 13.98
C LEU A 134 -9.73 7.67 12.84
N GLY A 135 -8.63 8.24 12.34
CA GLY A 135 -7.82 7.63 11.27
C GLY A 135 -7.08 6.35 11.70
N ALA A 136 -6.69 6.24 12.97
CA ALA A 136 -6.07 5.04 13.53
C ALA A 136 -7.08 3.89 13.66
N ARG A 137 -8.33 4.17 14.07
CA ARG A 137 -9.42 3.18 14.07
C ARG A 137 -9.71 2.66 12.66
N PHE A 138 -9.70 3.54 11.66
CA PHE A 138 -9.93 3.15 10.27
C PHE A 138 -8.75 2.35 9.67
N ARG A 139 -7.51 2.73 9.98
CA ARG A 139 -6.31 1.95 9.61
C ARG A 139 -6.30 0.56 10.26
N ARG A 140 -6.80 0.41 11.50
CA ARG A 140 -7.01 -0.91 12.15
C ARG A 140 -8.09 -1.72 11.43
N LEU A 141 -9.22 -1.10 11.08
CA LEU A 141 -10.30 -1.76 10.33
C LEU A 141 -9.82 -2.22 8.95
N ARG A 142 -9.01 -1.42 8.26
CA ARG A 142 -8.44 -1.78 6.95
C ARG A 142 -7.44 -2.93 7.05
N ARG A 143 -6.62 -2.95 8.12
CA ARG A 143 -5.71 -4.08 8.41
C ARG A 143 -6.46 -5.34 8.77
N SER A 144 -7.61 -5.27 9.46
CA SER A 144 -8.40 -6.47 9.74
C SER A 144 -9.10 -7.01 8.49
N VAL A 145 -9.54 -6.15 7.57
CA VAL A 145 -10.21 -6.56 6.32
C VAL A 145 -9.22 -7.12 5.29
N ILE A 146 -8.06 -6.46 5.11
CA ILE A 146 -6.99 -6.97 4.24
C ILE A 146 -6.29 -8.15 4.91
N GLY A 147 -6.10 -8.10 6.22
CA GLY A 147 -5.55 -9.19 7.02
C GLY A 147 -6.43 -10.43 7.01
N SER A 148 -7.76 -10.33 7.00
CA SER A 148 -8.64 -11.51 6.89
C SER A 148 -8.66 -12.13 5.49
N LEU A 149 -8.22 -11.38 4.47
CA LEU A 149 -8.08 -11.88 3.09
C LEU A 149 -6.66 -12.37 2.79
N LEU A 150 -5.62 -11.81 3.42
CA LEU A 150 -4.22 -12.26 3.30
C LEU A 150 -3.82 -13.34 4.32
N SER A 151 -4.44 -13.42 5.50
CA SER A 151 -4.09 -14.41 6.53
C SER A 151 -4.48 -15.85 6.16
N ARG A 152 -5.21 -16.05 5.07
CA ARG A 152 -5.42 -17.38 4.48
C ARG A 152 -4.38 -17.76 3.42
N VAL A 153 -3.47 -16.85 3.03
CA VAL A 153 -2.58 -17.06 1.88
C VAL A 153 -1.10 -16.82 2.19
N LEU A 154 -0.72 -15.95 3.14
CA LEU A 154 0.69 -15.66 3.42
C LEU A 154 0.99 -15.51 4.93
N GLU A 155 1.63 -16.53 5.49
CA GLU A 155 2.52 -16.43 6.65
C GLU A 155 3.71 -17.34 6.31
N PRO A 156 4.96 -16.81 6.23
CA PRO A 156 5.70 -16.42 7.44
C PRO A 156 6.65 -15.18 7.32
N ALA A 157 7.12 -14.74 8.50
CA ALA A 157 8.37 -14.04 8.81
C ALA A 157 8.54 -12.55 8.44
N GLN A 158 8.15 -11.65 9.36
CA GLN A 158 8.74 -10.30 9.49
C GLN A 158 8.89 -9.90 10.96
N ASP A 159 9.88 -10.49 11.63
CA ASP A 159 10.40 -10.04 12.93
C ASP A 159 11.90 -9.78 12.79
N SER A 160 12.29 -8.62 12.23
CA SER A 160 13.63 -8.02 12.42
C SER A 160 13.76 -6.70 11.64
N MET A 161 13.36 -5.59 12.26
CA MET A 161 13.92 -4.27 11.94
C MET A 161 14.43 -3.65 13.24
N PRO A 162 15.73 -3.30 13.33
CA PRO A 162 16.29 -2.72 14.53
C PRO A 162 15.80 -1.28 14.71
N ARG A 163 15.26 -0.98 15.90
CA ARG A 163 15.00 0.39 16.36
C ARG A 163 16.35 1.07 16.62
N ALA A 164 16.64 2.13 15.89
CA ALA A 164 17.82 2.96 16.12
C ALA A 164 17.72 3.67 17.48
N SER A 165 18.76 3.50 18.30
CA SER A 165 18.89 4.02 19.65
C SER A 165 19.08 5.54 19.70
N ALA A 166 18.55 6.13 20.76
CA ALA A 166 18.45 7.56 21.00
C ALA A 166 19.71 8.14 21.65
N SER A 167 20.56 8.83 20.87
CA SER A 167 21.40 9.98 21.32
C SER A 167 22.34 10.52 20.22
N GLY A 168 21.96 10.40 18.94
CA GLY A 168 22.79 10.85 17.82
C GLY A 168 22.36 12.23 17.32
N GLU A 169 23.29 13.18 17.34
CA GLU A 169 23.21 14.47 16.66
C GLU A 169 22.77 14.25 15.20
N TYR A 170 21.71 14.94 14.78
CA TYR A 170 21.07 14.72 13.49
C TYR A 170 22.01 15.15 12.35
N HIS A 171 22.51 14.20 11.57
CA HIS A 171 23.40 14.46 10.43
C HIS A 171 22.59 14.42 9.12
N PHE A 172 22.54 15.56 8.42
CA PHE A 172 22.02 15.61 7.05
C PHE A 172 22.91 14.74 6.14
N LEU A 173 22.31 14.01 5.20
CA LEU A 173 23.06 13.29 4.17
C LEU A 173 23.90 14.31 3.37
N PRO A 174 25.22 14.10 3.20
CA PRO A 174 26.05 14.99 2.39
C PRO A 174 25.58 14.95 0.94
N ASP A 175 25.46 16.14 0.34
CA ASP A 175 25.23 16.29 -1.10
C ASP A 175 26.52 15.90 -1.83
N GLU A 176 26.65 14.65 -2.27
CA GLU A 176 27.84 14.19 -2.98
C GLU A 176 28.02 14.93 -4.33
N GLU A 177 28.91 15.92 -4.31
CA GLU A 177 29.86 16.47 -5.30
C GLU A 177 29.91 15.87 -6.73
N ARG A 178 28.78 15.65 -7.41
CA ARG A 178 28.77 15.27 -8.83
C ARG A 178 29.05 16.43 -9.80
N GLY A 179 29.09 17.68 -9.33
CA GLY A 179 29.23 18.87 -10.18
C GLY A 179 30.65 19.16 -10.66
N ASP A 180 31.68 18.91 -9.84
CA ASP A 180 33.01 19.48 -10.07
C ASP A 180 33.94 18.60 -10.89
N ALA A 181 33.73 17.28 -10.91
CA ALA A 181 34.53 16.35 -11.70
C ALA A 181 34.25 16.45 -13.21
N VAL A 182 33.03 16.85 -13.59
CA VAL A 182 32.61 17.01 -15.00
C VAL A 182 33.11 18.35 -15.56
N ARG A 183 33.08 19.41 -14.76
CA ARG A 183 33.50 20.76 -15.17
C ARG A 183 35.01 20.85 -15.44
N ARG A 184 35.84 20.21 -14.61
CA ARG A 184 37.31 20.18 -14.80
C ARG A 184 37.77 19.30 -15.98
N ARG A 185 36.94 18.36 -16.43
CA ARG A 185 37.23 17.50 -17.59
C ARG A 185 36.92 18.21 -18.93
N ILE A 186 35.95 19.10 -18.94
CA ILE A 186 35.55 19.90 -20.12
C ILE A 186 36.54 21.03 -20.41
N GLU A 187 37.25 21.51 -19.40
CA GLU A 187 38.20 22.62 -19.53
C GLU A 187 39.57 22.21 -20.12
N ASN A 188 39.94 20.92 -20.00
CA ASN A 188 41.25 20.41 -20.43
C ASN A 188 41.25 19.69 -21.79
N GLU A 189 40.10 19.28 -22.32
CA GLU A 189 40.01 18.60 -23.62
C GLU A 189 39.17 19.44 -24.59
N GLY A 190 39.83 20.12 -25.53
CA GLY A 190 39.22 20.94 -26.57
C GLY A 190 38.11 20.21 -27.34
N VAL A 191 36.88 20.54 -26.97
CA VAL A 191 35.60 20.19 -27.60
C VAL A 191 35.55 20.91 -28.96
N VAL A 192 35.23 20.33 -30.12
CA VAL A 192 33.86 19.90 -30.48
C VAL A 192 33.84 18.74 -31.49
N GLY A 193 34.95 18.36 -32.14
CA GLY A 193 34.91 17.41 -33.25
C GLY A 193 34.92 15.92 -32.89
N GLY A 194 35.74 15.52 -31.91
CA GLY A 194 36.00 14.10 -31.61
C GLY A 194 35.03 13.48 -30.59
N ILE A 195 34.61 14.28 -29.60
CA ILE A 195 33.84 13.79 -28.45
C ILE A 195 32.44 13.34 -28.88
N ALA A 196 31.75 14.02 -29.80
CA ALA A 196 30.40 13.62 -30.20
C ALA A 196 30.33 12.20 -30.81
N ARG A 197 31.42 11.72 -31.43
CA ARG A 197 31.46 10.39 -32.06
C ARG A 197 31.82 9.29 -31.05
N THR A 198 32.71 9.55 -30.09
CA THR A 198 33.01 8.62 -28.99
C THR A 198 31.93 8.61 -27.91
N LEU A 199 31.33 9.76 -27.55
CA LEU A 199 30.18 9.81 -26.64
C LEU A 199 28.97 9.06 -27.21
N ARG A 200 28.74 9.11 -28.53
CA ARG A 200 27.65 8.35 -29.15
C ARG A 200 27.91 6.85 -29.13
N GLY A 201 29.13 6.39 -29.44
CA GLY A 201 29.47 4.97 -29.35
C GLY A 201 29.36 4.42 -27.92
N VAL A 202 29.92 5.14 -26.93
CA VAL A 202 29.85 4.74 -25.52
C VAL A 202 28.41 4.81 -24.98
N ALA A 203 27.61 5.78 -25.43
CA ALA A 203 26.20 5.85 -25.07
C ALA A 203 25.40 4.69 -25.68
N ASP A 204 25.63 4.33 -26.94
CA ASP A 204 24.95 3.21 -27.59
C ASP A 204 25.34 1.86 -26.95
N ASP A 205 26.61 1.68 -26.58
CA ASP A 205 27.07 0.49 -25.86
C ASP A 205 26.49 0.41 -24.45
N TYR A 206 26.43 1.54 -23.73
CA TYR A 206 25.78 1.61 -22.42
C TYR A 206 24.28 1.32 -22.51
N VAL A 207 23.59 1.86 -23.51
CA VAL A 207 22.17 1.60 -23.74
C VAL A 207 21.96 0.12 -24.06
N ARG A 208 22.81 -0.49 -24.89
CA ARG A 208 22.75 -1.93 -25.18
C ARG A 208 22.97 -2.76 -23.91
N GLU A 209 24.00 -2.46 -23.12
CA GLU A 209 24.25 -3.15 -21.84
C GLU A 209 23.05 -3.03 -20.88
N LYS A 210 22.41 -1.85 -20.81
CA LYS A 210 21.22 -1.63 -19.99
C LYS A 210 20.00 -2.34 -20.52
N LEU A 211 19.82 -2.44 -21.84
CA LEU A 211 18.76 -3.24 -22.44
C LEU A 211 18.97 -4.73 -22.11
N ASP A 212 20.18 -5.25 -22.21
CA ASP A 212 20.50 -6.64 -21.88
C ASP A 212 20.36 -6.94 -20.37
N GLU A 213 20.66 -5.97 -19.50
CA GLU A 213 20.39 -6.08 -18.05
C GLU A 213 18.89 -6.08 -17.76
N ILE A 214 18.13 -5.21 -18.44
CA ILE A 214 16.68 -5.14 -18.30
C ILE A 214 16.04 -6.44 -18.80
N GLU A 215 16.45 -6.97 -19.95
CA GLU A 215 15.98 -8.25 -20.51
C GLU A 215 16.23 -9.40 -19.52
N ARG A 216 17.45 -9.53 -18.99
CA ARG A 216 17.77 -10.54 -17.96
C ARG A 216 16.93 -10.41 -16.69
N ARG A 217 16.62 -9.19 -16.24
CA ARG A 217 15.75 -8.96 -15.08
C ARG A 217 14.28 -9.27 -15.38
N ILE A 218 13.84 -9.04 -16.62
CA ILE A 218 12.49 -9.37 -17.06
C ILE A 218 12.34 -10.89 -17.12
N ASP A 219 13.27 -11.60 -17.75
CA ASP A 219 13.25 -13.06 -17.84
C ASP A 219 13.26 -13.70 -16.45
N ALA A 220 14.15 -13.26 -15.55
CA ALA A 220 14.19 -13.74 -14.18
C ALA A 220 12.89 -13.45 -13.40
N LYS A 221 12.17 -12.38 -13.72
CA LYS A 221 10.86 -12.10 -13.11
C LYS A 221 9.73 -12.93 -13.73
N LEU A 222 9.80 -13.22 -15.02
CA LEU A 222 8.83 -14.08 -15.70
C LEU A 222 8.93 -15.51 -15.15
N ASP A 223 10.14 -16.03 -14.96
CA ASP A 223 10.37 -17.34 -14.35
C ASP A 223 9.79 -17.42 -12.92
N GLN A 224 10.00 -16.38 -12.11
CA GLN A 224 9.42 -16.29 -10.76
C GLN A 224 7.89 -16.24 -10.77
N ILE A 225 7.29 -15.59 -11.78
CA ILE A 225 5.83 -15.54 -11.92
C ILE A 225 5.29 -16.91 -12.33
N ASP A 226 5.95 -17.59 -13.26
CA ASP A 226 5.54 -18.92 -13.73
C ASP A 226 5.63 -19.96 -12.62
N GLU A 227 6.70 -19.93 -11.81
CA GLU A 227 6.84 -20.77 -10.62
C GLU A 227 5.69 -20.53 -9.63
N ARG A 228 5.39 -19.26 -9.31
CA ARG A 228 4.27 -18.91 -8.41
C ARG A 228 2.91 -19.30 -8.98
N MET A 229 2.72 -19.16 -10.29
CA MET A 229 1.50 -19.56 -10.99
C MET A 229 1.31 -21.08 -10.98
N GLN A 230 2.40 -21.84 -11.03
CA GLN A 230 2.38 -23.29 -10.92
C GLN A 230 2.06 -23.73 -9.48
N GLU A 231 2.71 -23.15 -8.47
CA GLU A 231 2.38 -23.39 -7.07
C GLU A 231 0.92 -23.04 -6.74
N TRP A 232 0.40 -21.97 -7.34
CA TRP A 232 -0.99 -21.56 -7.15
C TRP A 232 -1.97 -22.54 -7.79
N ARG A 233 -1.68 -22.98 -9.03
CA ARG A 233 -2.46 -24.04 -9.71
C ARG A 233 -2.46 -25.33 -8.91
N ASP A 234 -1.32 -25.78 -8.40
CA ASP A 234 -1.23 -27.02 -7.63
C ASP A 234 -2.02 -26.93 -6.32
N ARG A 235 -1.96 -25.79 -5.62
CA ARG A 235 -2.76 -25.54 -4.42
C ARG A 235 -4.26 -25.51 -4.71
N GLU A 236 -4.67 -24.88 -5.81
CA GLU A 236 -6.08 -24.85 -6.21
C GLU A 236 -6.57 -26.25 -6.58
N LEU A 237 -5.79 -27.00 -7.37
CA LEU A 237 -6.13 -28.35 -7.81
C LEU A 237 -6.25 -29.31 -6.61
N ALA A 238 -5.34 -29.22 -5.65
CA ALA A 238 -5.40 -29.98 -4.40
C ALA A 238 -6.67 -29.66 -3.60
N ASN A 239 -7.07 -28.37 -3.52
CA ASN A 239 -8.27 -27.97 -2.80
C ASN A 239 -9.55 -28.44 -3.51
N ARG A 240 -9.61 -28.34 -4.84
CA ARG A 240 -10.74 -28.86 -5.65
C ARG A 240 -10.90 -30.37 -5.49
N ILE A 241 -9.80 -31.13 -5.50
CA ILE A 241 -9.80 -32.58 -5.24
C ILE A 241 -10.31 -32.88 -3.82
N ARG A 242 -9.87 -32.11 -2.81
CA ARG A 242 -10.33 -32.29 -1.42
C ARG A 242 -11.85 -32.07 -1.31
N LEU A 243 -12.39 -31.05 -1.98
CA LEU A 243 -13.82 -30.77 -1.98
C LEU A 243 -14.63 -31.90 -2.65
N MET A 244 -14.20 -32.38 -3.83
CA MET A 244 -14.84 -33.51 -4.51
C MET A 244 -14.84 -34.79 -3.66
N ARG A 245 -13.75 -35.03 -2.90
CA ARG A 245 -13.66 -36.17 -1.98
C ARG A 245 -14.65 -36.07 -0.83
N ILE A 246 -14.80 -34.88 -0.23
CA ILE A 246 -15.74 -34.63 0.87
C ILE A 246 -17.17 -34.87 0.36
N THR A 247 -17.55 -34.29 -0.77
CA THR A 247 -18.91 -34.46 -1.32
C THR A 247 -19.22 -35.92 -1.65
N LEU A 248 -18.24 -36.67 -2.15
CA LEU A 248 -18.40 -38.10 -2.44
C LEU A 248 -18.61 -38.91 -1.15
N VAL A 249 -17.81 -38.67 -0.11
CA VAL A 249 -17.97 -39.34 1.18
C VAL A 249 -19.33 -39.00 1.80
N THR A 250 -19.77 -37.75 1.74
CA THR A 250 -21.10 -37.34 2.20
C THR A 250 -22.22 -38.07 1.44
N ALA A 251 -22.13 -38.20 0.12
CA ALA A 251 -23.11 -38.92 -0.67
C ALA A 251 -23.19 -40.42 -0.28
N VAL A 252 -22.05 -41.06 -0.04
CA VAL A 252 -21.99 -42.45 0.45
C VAL A 252 -22.64 -42.56 1.83
N ILE A 253 -22.35 -41.65 2.76
CA ILE A 253 -22.95 -41.65 4.10
C ILE A 253 -24.49 -41.51 4.02
N VAL A 254 -24.99 -40.58 3.20
CA VAL A 254 -26.43 -40.38 3.01
C VAL A 254 -27.09 -41.64 2.44
N ALA A 255 -26.47 -42.29 1.45
CA ALA A 255 -26.97 -43.55 0.90
C ALA A 255 -27.03 -44.68 1.95
N VAL A 256 -26.00 -44.79 2.80
CA VAL A 256 -25.97 -45.78 3.90
C VAL A 256 -27.04 -45.48 4.95
N ILE A 257 -27.23 -44.22 5.34
CA ILE A 257 -28.29 -43.82 6.28
C ILE A 257 -29.68 -44.10 5.69
N SER A 258 -29.90 -43.77 4.41
CA SER A 258 -31.16 -44.04 3.73
C SER A 258 -31.46 -45.54 3.67
N LEU A 259 -30.45 -46.38 3.40
CA LEU A 259 -30.59 -47.82 3.40
C LEU A 259 -30.89 -48.37 4.81
N GLY A 260 -30.21 -47.85 5.83
CA GLY A 260 -30.45 -48.20 7.23
C GLY A 260 -31.86 -47.82 7.70
N TYR A 261 -32.33 -46.63 7.33
CA TYR A 261 -33.70 -46.19 7.64
C TYR A 261 -34.76 -47.11 7.01
N HIS A 262 -34.60 -47.43 5.72
CA HIS A 262 -35.51 -48.35 5.02
C HIS A 262 -35.51 -49.75 5.66
N TYR A 263 -34.35 -50.23 6.13
CA TYR A 263 -34.23 -51.51 6.83
C TYR A 263 -34.91 -51.52 8.21
N VAL A 264 -34.82 -50.44 8.97
CA VAL A 264 -35.53 -50.31 10.25
C VAL A 264 -37.05 -50.19 10.03
N GLN A 265 -37.46 -49.39 9.05
CA GLN A 265 -38.87 -49.18 8.73
C GLN A 265 -39.56 -50.48 8.27
N SER A 266 -38.89 -51.30 7.45
CA SER A 266 -39.44 -52.57 6.99
C SER A 266 -39.60 -53.62 8.09
N ARG A 267 -38.87 -53.49 9.21
CA ARG A 267 -39.04 -54.35 10.40
C ARG A 267 -40.04 -53.81 11.41
N ALA A 268 -40.16 -52.49 11.53
CA ALA A 268 -40.98 -51.86 12.56
C ALA A 268 -42.47 -51.79 12.19
N VAL A 269 -42.81 -51.78 10.91
CA VAL A 269 -44.20 -51.69 10.45
C VAL A 269 -44.68 -53.08 10.03
N PRO A 270 -45.40 -53.83 10.90
CA PRO A 270 -46.08 -55.06 10.48
C PRO A 270 -47.12 -54.69 9.42
N ASN A 271 -47.09 -55.35 8.26
CA ASN A 271 -47.99 -55.07 7.14
C ASN A 271 -49.46 -55.23 7.57
N PRO A 272 -50.25 -54.15 7.74
CA PRO A 272 -51.66 -54.26 8.11
C PRO A 272 -52.51 -54.83 6.98
N THR A 273 -51.94 -54.95 5.77
CA THR A 273 -52.60 -55.52 4.60
C THR A 273 -52.82 -57.03 4.68
N GLN A 274 -52.15 -57.75 5.59
CA GLN A 274 -52.38 -59.19 5.76
C GLN A 274 -53.67 -59.51 6.53
N GLU A 275 -54.17 -58.61 7.39
CA GLU A 275 -55.40 -58.88 8.16
C GLU A 275 -56.68 -58.73 7.34
N ARG A 276 -56.68 -57.89 6.29
CA ARG A 276 -57.89 -57.68 5.47
C ARG A 276 -58.20 -58.85 4.52
N SER A 277 -57.21 -59.61 4.07
CA SER A 277 -57.46 -60.80 3.24
C SER A 277 -57.96 -62.00 4.04
N VAL A 278 -57.71 -62.06 5.36
CA VAL A 278 -58.22 -63.14 6.21
C VAL A 278 -59.70 -62.95 6.53
N HIS A 279 -60.16 -61.71 6.72
CA HIS A 279 -61.58 -61.44 6.97
C HIS A 279 -62.47 -61.50 5.72
N ALA A 280 -61.94 -61.17 4.54
CA ALA A 280 -62.71 -61.30 3.30
C ALA A 280 -63.00 -62.77 2.91
N ALA A 281 -62.13 -63.71 3.29
CA ALA A 281 -62.32 -65.14 3.02
C ALA A 281 -63.22 -65.88 4.03
N GLN A 282 -63.64 -65.23 5.12
CA GLN A 282 -64.57 -65.80 6.12
C GLN A 282 -66.02 -65.33 5.93
N SER A 283 -66.29 -64.56 4.87
CA SER A 283 -67.63 -63.99 4.60
C SER A 283 -68.34 -64.66 3.41
N GLU A 284 -67.78 -65.74 2.85
CA GLU A 284 -68.44 -66.67 1.90
C GLU A 284 -68.68 -68.01 2.58
#